data_AF-A0A136L936-F1
#
_entry.id   AF-A0A136L936-F1
#
_cell.length_a   1.000
_cell.length_b   1.000
_cell.length_c   1.000
_cell.angle_alpha   90.00
_cell.angle_beta   90.00
_cell.angle_gamma   90.00
#
_symmetry.space_group_name_H-M   'P 1'
#
loop_
_entity.id
_entity.type
_entity.pdbx_description
1 polymer ?
#
loop_
_entity_poly.entity_id
_entity_poly.type
_entity_poly.pdbx_seq_one_letter_code
_entity_poly.pdbx_strand_id
1 'polypeptide(L)'
;SVEGPQDRRYVHAHHRGYEVLSDPERKANYDRLLQLSTQPGQSTARPSAPRSSAASSSSRARQAPTSDAVERLREQLRRGKLFEAEITANEVLRENPKSGFAYGVLGDIARTRGDYPRASKMYAFALQMEPGNAHYLTRHLETLGILNQRTRSASGSGSSGSRAAAFLIGVVSVLLAGMFVATSPEKSALAGVTPVDTWTVGLLAVLALCGVAVGSALSIARLVDRFDATGATTMGRITPWVALMFVAVINFWASCFLFLVVSSVQRVFDSSTSRLLAAVGGVIAFLTLSALVSRQLDPLQVFLWGGNVSYVGAVCGWMVADALGAR
;
A
#
# COMPACT_ATOMS: atom_id res chain seq x y z
N SER A 1 -30.62 28.93 -14.06
CA SER A 1 -29.45 29.80 -13.96
C SER A 1 -28.30 29.02 -13.39
N VAL A 2 -27.14 29.14 -14.03
CA VAL A 2 -25.97 28.27 -13.95
C VAL A 2 -25.15 28.61 -12.69
N GLU A 3 -25.03 27.68 -11.74
CA GLU A 3 -24.02 27.75 -10.68
C GLU A 3 -22.71 27.13 -11.18
N GLY A 4 -21.65 27.93 -11.22
CA GLY A 4 -20.37 27.58 -11.80
C GLY A 4 -19.45 26.74 -10.88
N PRO A 5 -18.48 26.01 -11.45
CA PRO A 5 -17.58 25.08 -10.74
C PRO A 5 -16.55 25.76 -9.81
N GLN A 6 -16.59 27.09 -9.65
CA GLN A 6 -15.67 27.82 -8.77
C GLN A 6 -16.13 27.84 -7.31
N ASP A 7 -17.43 27.76 -7.02
CA ASP A 7 -17.93 27.94 -5.65
C ASP A 7 -17.65 26.75 -4.73
N ARG A 8 -17.60 25.53 -5.29
CA ARG A 8 -17.25 24.31 -4.52
C ARG A 8 -15.80 24.29 -4.02
N ARG A 9 -14.90 25.08 -4.63
CA ARG A 9 -13.50 25.18 -4.18
C ARG A 9 -13.35 26.10 -2.96
N TYR A 10 -14.23 27.10 -2.81
CA TYR A 10 -14.19 28.02 -1.67
C TYR A 10 -14.74 27.39 -0.39
N VAL A 11 -15.81 26.58 -0.50
CA VAL A 11 -16.37 25.86 0.66
C VAL A 11 -15.40 24.80 1.20
N HIS A 12 -14.64 24.13 0.32
CA HIS A 12 -13.60 23.18 0.75
C HIS A 12 -12.33 23.85 1.30
N ALA A 13 -12.05 25.10 0.94
CA ALA A 13 -10.93 25.87 1.49
C ALA A 13 -11.23 26.37 2.91
N HIS A 14 -12.48 26.78 3.18
CA HIS A 14 -12.87 27.22 4.53
C HIS A 14 -12.93 26.08 5.54
N HIS A 15 -13.32 24.87 5.15
CA HIS A 15 -13.35 23.72 6.07
C HIS A 15 -11.94 23.26 6.51
N ARG A 16 -10.91 23.45 5.67
CA ARG A 16 -9.51 23.15 6.03
C ARG A 16 -8.88 24.22 6.93
N GLY A 17 -9.37 25.45 6.91
CA GLY A 17 -8.92 26.50 7.83
C GLY A 17 -9.31 26.22 9.28
N TYR A 18 -10.49 25.64 9.50
CA TYR A 18 -10.98 25.33 10.85
C TYR A 18 -10.34 24.08 11.45
N GLU A 19 -10.00 23.05 10.67
CA GLU A 19 -9.29 21.85 11.17
C GLU A 19 -7.80 22.11 11.49
N VAL A 20 -7.21 23.18 10.98
CA VAL A 20 -5.84 23.60 11.33
C VAL A 20 -5.80 24.30 12.71
N LEU A 21 -6.94 24.76 13.23
CA LEU A 21 -7.04 25.43 14.53
C LEU A 21 -7.46 24.50 15.69
N SER A 22 -7.91 23.27 15.41
CA SER A 22 -8.35 22.31 16.45
C SER A 22 -7.23 21.42 16.99
N ASP A 23 -6.09 21.32 16.30
CA ASP A 23 -4.94 20.50 16.73
C ASP A 23 -3.79 21.42 17.19
N PRO A 24 -3.54 21.55 18.51
CA PRO A 24 -2.59 22.51 19.05
C PRO A 24 -1.16 22.30 18.53
N GLU A 25 -0.78 21.06 18.19
CA GLU A 25 0.54 20.78 17.59
C GLU A 25 0.66 21.26 16.14
N ARG A 26 -0.41 21.18 15.34
CA ARG A 26 -0.40 21.68 13.96
C ARG A 26 -0.36 23.19 13.94
N LYS A 27 -1.09 23.84 14.84
CA LYS A 27 -1.06 25.29 15.03
C LYS A 27 0.34 25.74 15.48
N ALA A 28 0.93 25.09 16.47
CA ALA A 28 2.29 25.41 16.93
C ALA A 28 3.34 25.23 15.83
N ASN A 29 3.24 24.18 15.02
CA ASN A 29 4.14 23.98 13.88
C ASN A 29 3.90 25.04 12.80
N TYR A 30 2.66 25.39 12.48
CA TYR A 30 2.32 26.44 11.52
C TYR A 30 2.82 27.82 11.98
N ASP A 31 2.63 28.16 13.26
CA ASP A 31 3.07 29.42 13.85
C ASP A 31 4.60 29.53 13.87
N ARG A 32 5.30 28.43 14.16
CA ARG A 32 6.78 28.35 14.09
C ARG A 32 7.30 28.55 12.66
N LEU A 33 6.56 28.08 11.66
CA LEU A 33 6.89 28.23 10.23
C LEU A 33 6.63 29.65 9.72
N LEU A 34 5.60 30.32 10.21
CA LEU A 34 5.36 31.74 9.91
C LEU A 34 6.51 32.61 10.45
N GLN A 35 7.03 32.29 11.64
CA GLN A 35 8.20 32.98 12.21
C GLN A 35 9.47 32.79 11.39
N LEU A 36 9.69 31.60 10.80
CA LEU A 36 10.85 31.31 9.96
C LEU A 36 10.77 31.98 8.59
N SER A 37 9.58 32.10 8.01
CA SER A 37 9.35 32.78 6.72
C SER A 37 9.36 34.31 6.82
N THR A 38 9.08 34.85 8.00
CA THR A 38 9.05 36.30 8.25
C THR A 38 10.43 36.86 8.63
N GLN A 39 11.45 36.03 8.85
CA GLN A 39 12.82 36.52 9.08
C GLN A 39 13.41 37.06 7.76
N PRO A 40 13.69 38.37 7.64
CA PRO A 40 14.49 38.88 6.53
C PRO A 40 15.89 38.31 6.70
N GLY A 41 16.41 37.68 5.64
CA GLY A 41 17.67 36.92 5.69
C GLY A 41 18.78 37.67 6.41
N GLN A 42 19.29 37.08 7.49
CA GLN A 42 20.50 37.56 8.17
C GLN A 42 21.68 37.40 7.19
N SER A 43 21.98 38.50 6.50
CA SER A 43 23.23 38.68 5.77
C SER A 43 24.36 38.72 6.79
N THR A 44 25.07 37.60 6.94
CA THR A 44 26.32 37.56 7.69
C THR A 44 27.38 38.31 6.88
N ALA A 45 27.64 39.55 7.29
CA ALA A 45 28.75 40.37 6.81
C ALA A 45 30.08 39.62 7.00
N ARG A 46 30.85 39.49 5.91
CA ARG A 46 32.16 38.84 5.88
C ARG A 46 33.25 39.92 5.83
N PRO A 47 34.31 39.90 6.68
CA PRO A 47 35.40 40.85 6.59
C PRO A 47 36.27 40.60 5.34
N SER A 48 36.65 41.70 4.69
CA SER A 48 37.48 41.79 3.48
C SER A 48 38.98 41.68 3.77
N ALA A 49 39.70 40.91 2.93
CA ALA A 49 41.16 40.98 2.74
C ALA A 49 41.51 40.40 1.32
N PRO A 50 42.68 40.70 0.71
CA PRO A 50 42.76 41.50 -0.51
C PRO A 50 42.94 40.72 -1.81
N ARG A 51 42.67 41.44 -2.91
CA ARG A 51 42.74 41.03 -4.31
C ARG A 51 44.15 40.58 -4.71
N SER A 52 44.24 39.40 -5.33
CA SER A 52 45.26 39.10 -6.33
C SER A 52 44.57 38.92 -7.69
N SER A 53 44.95 39.78 -8.63
CA SER A 53 44.60 39.74 -10.03
C SER A 53 45.36 38.61 -10.71
N ALA A 54 44.66 37.57 -11.16
CA ALA A 54 45.18 36.65 -12.16
C ALA A 54 44.04 36.07 -12.99
N ALA A 55 44.09 36.38 -14.29
CA ALA A 55 43.52 35.62 -15.40
C ALA A 55 42.00 35.33 -15.37
N SER A 56 41.25 36.31 -15.85
CA SER A 56 39.93 36.14 -16.44
C SER A 56 39.98 35.25 -17.70
N SER A 57 39.86 33.93 -17.58
CA SER A 57 39.61 33.06 -18.74
C SER A 57 39.11 31.64 -18.41
N SER A 58 38.28 31.45 -17.38
CA SER A 58 37.71 30.12 -17.07
C SER A 58 36.25 30.09 -16.60
N SER A 59 35.56 31.24 -16.53
CA SER A 59 34.20 31.29 -16.00
C SER A 59 33.09 30.89 -16.99
N ARG A 60 33.39 30.61 -18.26
CA ARG A 60 32.37 30.31 -19.29
C ARG A 60 32.15 28.82 -19.59
N ALA A 61 32.93 27.90 -19.00
CA ALA A 61 32.94 26.48 -19.38
C ALA A 61 32.48 25.48 -18.29
N ARG A 62 31.98 25.92 -17.13
CA ARG A 62 31.64 25.00 -16.01
C ARG A 62 30.19 25.04 -15.51
N GLN A 63 29.29 25.80 -16.15
CA GLN A 63 27.89 25.95 -15.72
C GLN A 63 26.85 25.34 -16.69
N ALA A 64 27.28 24.60 -17.72
CA ALA A 64 26.39 24.09 -18.77
C ALA A 64 25.71 22.71 -18.54
N PRO A 65 26.30 21.68 -17.86
CA PRO A 65 25.71 20.33 -17.85
C PRO A 65 24.50 20.15 -16.91
N THR A 66 24.51 20.79 -15.74
CA THR A 66 23.43 20.63 -14.74
C THR A 66 22.11 21.24 -15.20
N SER A 67 22.16 22.29 -16.03
CA SER A 67 20.95 22.91 -16.59
C SER A 67 20.19 22.00 -17.55
N ASP A 68 20.91 21.21 -18.35
CA ASP A 68 20.32 20.24 -19.28
C ASP A 68 19.70 19.05 -18.52
N ALA A 69 20.40 18.51 -17.52
CA ALA A 69 19.87 17.44 -16.69
C ALA A 69 18.60 17.86 -15.91
N VAL A 70 18.55 19.11 -15.41
CA VAL A 70 17.36 19.66 -14.75
C VAL A 70 16.20 19.85 -15.72
N GLU A 71 16.45 20.26 -16.96
CA GLU A 71 15.40 20.43 -17.97
C GLU A 71 14.87 19.07 -18.46
N ARG A 72 15.75 18.08 -18.66
CA ARG A 72 15.36 16.68 -18.90
C ARG A 72 14.47 16.15 -17.78
N LEU A 73 14.84 16.42 -16.52
CA LEU A 73 14.07 16.01 -15.35
C LEU A 73 12.66 16.61 -15.35
N ARG A 74 12.52 17.91 -15.69
CA ARG A 74 11.21 18.57 -15.80
C ARG A 74 10.33 17.96 -16.88
N GLU A 75 10.90 17.66 -18.04
CA GLU A 75 10.15 17.06 -19.14
C GLU A 75 9.71 15.63 -18.81
N GLN A 76 10.56 14.83 -18.17
CA GLN A 76 10.20 13.49 -17.70
C GLN A 76 9.04 13.54 -16.70
N LEU A 77 9.04 14.51 -15.79
CA LEU A 77 7.94 14.71 -14.84
C LEU A 77 6.64 15.13 -15.53
N ARG A 78 6.70 16.04 -16.50
CA ARG A 78 5.54 16.41 -17.33
C ARG A 78 4.95 15.21 -18.06
N ARG A 79 5.79 14.28 -18.51
CA ARG A 79 5.37 13.05 -19.20
C ARG A 79 5.00 11.90 -18.25
N GLY A 80 5.10 12.10 -16.94
CA GLY A 80 4.80 11.06 -15.94
C GLY A 80 5.79 9.90 -15.91
N LYS A 81 6.99 10.07 -16.47
CA LYS A 81 8.03 9.03 -16.54
C LYS A 81 8.82 8.94 -15.22
N LEU A 82 8.19 8.45 -14.18
CA LEU A 82 8.72 8.49 -12.81
C LEU A 82 10.04 7.70 -12.61
N PHE A 83 10.25 6.61 -13.35
CA PHE A 83 11.48 5.82 -13.25
C PHE A 83 12.69 6.54 -13.87
N GLU A 84 12.53 7.06 -15.10
CA GLU A 84 13.58 7.85 -15.76
C GLU A 84 13.88 9.13 -14.95
N ALA A 85 12.84 9.78 -14.41
CA ALA A 85 12.97 10.95 -13.55
C ALA A 85 13.76 10.68 -12.25
N GLU A 86 13.63 9.50 -11.64
CA GLU A 86 14.41 9.15 -10.45
C GLU A 86 15.91 9.04 -10.76
N ILE A 87 16.25 8.44 -11.91
CA ILE A 87 17.64 8.30 -12.35
C ILE A 87 18.24 9.69 -12.61
N THR A 88 17.55 10.52 -13.37
CA THR A 88 18.00 11.87 -13.70
C THR A 88 18.04 12.77 -12.46
N ALA A 89 17.13 12.62 -11.48
CA ALA A 89 17.21 13.35 -10.22
C ALA A 89 18.46 12.99 -9.40
N ASN A 90 18.86 11.70 -9.38
CA ASN A 90 20.10 11.29 -8.72
C ASN A 90 21.36 11.77 -9.47
N GLU A 91 21.31 11.82 -10.80
CA GLU A 91 22.36 12.43 -11.64
C GLU A 91 22.53 13.93 -11.28
N VAL A 92 21.42 14.67 -11.22
CA VAL A 92 21.41 16.09 -10.80
C VAL A 92 21.99 16.25 -9.38
N LEU A 93 21.71 15.35 -8.45
CA LEU A 93 22.26 15.41 -7.09
C LEU A 93 23.75 15.05 -7.01
N ARG A 94 24.27 14.22 -7.93
CA ARG A 94 25.71 13.92 -8.02
C ARG A 94 26.50 15.14 -8.49
N GLU A 95 25.95 15.88 -9.44
CA GLU A 95 26.57 17.11 -9.96
C GLU A 95 26.35 18.30 -9.04
N ASN A 96 25.14 18.43 -8.51
CA ASN A 96 24.73 19.49 -7.59
C ASN A 96 24.01 18.92 -6.36
N PRO A 97 24.77 18.61 -5.30
CA PRO A 97 24.21 18.08 -4.04
C PRO A 97 23.29 19.06 -3.30
N LYS A 98 23.19 20.32 -3.74
CA LYS A 98 22.34 21.36 -3.13
C LYS A 98 21.08 21.65 -3.94
N SER A 99 20.72 20.78 -4.88
CA SER A 99 19.52 20.95 -5.71
C SER A 99 18.25 20.61 -4.91
N GLY A 100 17.56 21.65 -4.39
CA GLY A 100 16.27 21.51 -3.73
C GLY A 100 15.22 20.88 -4.66
N PHE A 101 15.23 21.27 -5.93
CA PHE A 101 14.41 20.68 -6.98
C PHE A 101 14.54 19.15 -7.09
N ALA A 102 15.77 18.62 -7.18
CA ALA A 102 15.96 17.18 -7.32
C ALA A 102 15.51 16.40 -6.07
N TYR A 103 15.74 16.94 -4.86
CA TYR A 103 15.22 16.36 -3.63
C TYR A 103 13.68 16.39 -3.58
N GLY A 104 13.06 17.49 -4.02
CA GLY A 104 11.60 17.59 -4.09
C GLY A 104 10.99 16.54 -5.02
N VAL A 105 11.62 16.33 -6.18
CA VAL A 105 11.21 15.32 -7.16
C VAL A 105 11.33 13.90 -6.60
N LEU A 106 12.43 13.58 -5.91
CA LEU A 106 12.56 12.29 -5.23
C LEU A 106 11.49 12.11 -4.14
N GLY A 107 11.10 13.19 -3.46
CA GLY A 107 9.99 13.22 -2.51
C GLY A 107 8.64 12.91 -3.16
N ASP A 108 8.34 13.51 -4.31
CA ASP A 108 7.13 13.24 -5.07
C ASP A 108 7.09 11.80 -5.59
N ILE A 109 8.20 11.31 -6.14
CA ILE A 109 8.32 9.92 -6.62
C ILE A 109 8.13 8.95 -5.45
N ALA A 110 8.79 9.15 -4.32
CA ALA A 110 8.62 8.31 -3.14
C ALA A 110 7.16 8.32 -2.62
N ARG A 111 6.51 9.47 -2.64
CA ARG A 111 5.11 9.61 -2.25
C ARG A 111 4.16 8.88 -3.21
N THR A 112 4.39 8.97 -4.53
CA THR A 112 3.59 8.22 -5.53
C THR A 112 3.74 6.70 -5.38
N ARG A 113 4.88 6.23 -4.88
CA ARG A 113 5.12 4.81 -4.56
C ARG A 113 4.60 4.38 -3.19
N GLY A 114 4.02 5.30 -2.42
CA GLY A 114 3.52 5.03 -1.06
C GLY A 114 4.59 4.92 0.02
N ASP A 115 5.86 5.25 -0.29
CA ASP A 115 6.97 5.31 0.67
C ASP A 115 6.99 6.69 1.35
N TYR A 116 5.99 6.94 2.18
CA TYR A 116 5.84 8.20 2.94
C TYR A 116 7.03 8.50 3.86
N PRO A 117 7.67 7.52 4.55
CA PRO A 117 8.87 7.79 5.36
C PRO A 117 10.02 8.36 4.53
N ARG A 118 10.31 7.77 3.36
CA ARG A 118 11.34 8.28 2.46
C ARG A 118 10.94 9.62 1.85
N ALA A 119 9.68 9.78 1.45
CA ALA A 119 9.18 11.03 0.91
C ALA A 119 9.36 12.19 1.91
N SER A 120 9.01 11.98 3.18
CA SER A 120 9.18 12.99 4.23
C SER A 120 10.63 13.46 4.36
N LYS A 121 11.59 12.52 4.36
CA LYS A 121 13.03 12.83 4.40
C LYS A 121 13.48 13.63 3.18
N MET A 122 13.05 13.24 1.98
CA MET A 122 13.43 13.94 0.76
C MET A 122 12.85 15.36 0.69
N TYR A 123 11.61 15.57 1.13
CA TYR A 123 11.06 16.92 1.24
C TYR A 123 11.76 17.76 2.31
N ALA A 124 12.20 17.15 3.42
CA ALA A 124 12.98 17.86 4.43
C ALA A 124 14.34 18.34 3.86
N PHE A 125 15.02 17.50 3.07
CA PHE A 125 16.22 17.93 2.35
C PHE A 125 15.93 19.03 1.32
N ALA A 126 14.83 18.93 0.57
CA ALA A 126 14.41 19.97 -0.35
C ALA A 126 14.19 21.32 0.35
N LEU A 127 13.55 21.30 1.54
CA LEU A 127 13.35 22.47 2.39
C LEU A 127 14.64 23.05 2.94
N GLN A 128 15.62 22.20 3.27
CA GLN A 128 16.91 22.65 3.77
C GLN A 128 17.70 23.40 2.69
N MET A 129 17.57 22.98 1.42
CA MET A 129 18.22 23.63 0.29
C MET A 129 17.45 24.87 -0.18
N GLU A 130 16.11 24.82 -0.18
CA GLU A 130 15.22 25.92 -0.58
C GLU A 130 14.16 26.22 0.50
N PRO A 131 14.52 26.93 1.58
CA PRO A 131 13.61 27.15 2.72
C PRO A 131 12.37 28.00 2.40
N GLY A 132 12.44 28.84 1.36
CA GLY A 132 11.33 29.70 0.93
C GLY A 132 10.31 29.02 0.02
N ASN A 133 10.51 27.75 -0.34
CA ASN A 133 9.63 27.06 -1.27
C ASN A 133 8.39 26.48 -0.57
N ALA A 134 7.28 27.24 -0.60
CA ALA A 134 6.01 26.85 0.00
C ALA A 134 5.45 25.52 -0.54
N HIS A 135 5.82 25.13 -1.76
CA HIS A 135 5.38 23.86 -2.34
C HIS A 135 5.95 22.67 -1.55
N TYR A 136 7.28 22.65 -1.34
CA TYR A 136 7.94 21.58 -0.58
C TYR A 136 7.46 21.53 0.86
N LEU A 137 7.17 22.68 1.47
CA LEU A 137 6.65 22.74 2.82
C LEU A 137 5.28 22.08 2.90
N THR A 138 4.38 22.44 1.99
CA THR A 138 3.04 21.85 1.91
C THR A 138 3.12 20.33 1.71
N ARG A 139 3.97 19.87 0.78
CA ARG A 139 4.18 18.44 0.53
C ARG A 139 4.76 17.68 1.73
N HIS A 140 5.69 18.30 2.46
CA HIS A 140 6.26 17.73 3.67
C HIS A 140 5.20 17.56 4.76
N LEU A 141 4.40 18.60 5.01
CA LEU A 141 3.32 18.58 6.01
C LEU A 141 2.22 17.55 5.66
N GLU A 142 1.81 17.50 4.38
CA GLU A 142 0.89 16.46 3.89
C GLU A 142 1.43 15.05 4.21
N THR A 143 2.71 14.82 3.93
CA THR A 143 3.37 13.52 4.14
C THR A 143 3.49 13.17 5.62
N LEU A 144 3.83 14.14 6.47
CA LEU A 144 3.87 13.95 7.92
C LEU A 144 2.48 13.66 8.50
N GLY A 145 1.42 14.30 7.99
CA GLY A 145 0.05 14.01 8.38
C GLY A 145 -0.31 12.54 8.15
N ILE A 146 0.02 12.01 6.96
CA ILE A 146 -0.19 10.60 6.62
C ILE A 146 0.61 9.67 7.53
N LEU A 147 1.88 10.00 7.79
CA LEU A 147 2.72 9.22 8.70
C LEU A 147 2.18 9.20 10.12
N ASN A 148 1.78 10.35 10.65
CA ASN A 148 1.25 10.46 12.01
C ASN A 148 -0.08 9.70 12.15
N GLN A 149 -0.95 9.79 11.14
CA GLN A 149 -2.19 9.01 11.10
C GLN A 149 -1.90 7.51 11.06
N ARG A 150 -0.91 7.05 10.28
CA ARG A 150 -0.49 5.64 10.27
C ARG A 150 0.07 5.20 11.62
N THR A 151 0.90 6.02 12.25
CA THR A 151 1.47 5.73 13.57
C THR A 151 0.39 5.68 14.65
N ARG A 152 -0.53 6.64 14.69
CA ARG A 152 -1.68 6.63 15.61
C ARG A 152 -2.62 5.46 15.36
N SER A 153 -2.88 5.11 14.10
CA SER A 153 -3.66 3.91 13.75
C SER A 153 -2.92 2.62 14.11
N ALA A 154 -1.58 2.63 14.15
CA ALA A 154 -0.77 1.50 14.58
C ALA A 154 -0.71 1.36 16.10
N SER A 155 -0.71 2.48 16.85
CA SER A 155 -0.70 2.48 18.32
C SER A 155 -2.08 2.30 18.94
N GLY A 156 -3.16 2.77 18.29
CA GLY A 156 -4.54 2.62 18.76
C GLY A 156 -5.19 1.26 18.47
N SER A 157 -4.54 0.39 17.69
CA SER A 157 -5.13 -0.86 17.19
C SER A 157 -4.55 -2.08 17.89
N GLY A 158 -5.24 -2.50 18.96
CA GLY A 158 -5.18 -3.83 19.55
C GLY A 158 -3.87 -4.16 20.27
N SER A 159 -3.97 -4.45 21.58
CA SER A 159 -2.89 -5.10 22.32
C SER A 159 -2.38 -6.32 21.54
N SER A 160 -1.08 -6.63 21.64
CA SER A 160 -0.48 -7.82 21.01
C SER A 160 -1.30 -9.10 21.24
N GLY A 161 -1.97 -9.19 22.40
CA GLY A 161 -2.89 -10.28 22.75
C GLY A 161 -4.12 -10.41 21.83
N SER A 162 -4.70 -9.31 21.32
CA SER A 162 -5.85 -9.36 20.41
C SER A 162 -5.47 -9.97 19.05
N ARG A 163 -4.26 -9.69 18.56
CA ARG A 163 -3.76 -10.24 17.29
C ARG A 163 -3.43 -11.72 17.42
N ALA A 164 -2.79 -12.11 18.53
CA ALA A 164 -2.51 -13.51 18.83
C ALA A 164 -3.79 -14.32 19.02
N ALA A 165 -4.79 -13.76 19.70
CA ALA A 165 -6.09 -14.40 19.88
C ALA A 165 -6.80 -14.64 18.54
N ALA A 166 -6.82 -13.66 17.63
CA ALA A 166 -7.43 -13.82 16.31
C ALA A 166 -6.76 -14.94 15.48
N PHE A 167 -5.43 -15.04 15.54
CA PHE A 167 -4.70 -16.12 14.88
C PHE A 167 -5.02 -17.49 15.50
N LEU A 168 -5.05 -17.58 16.84
CA LEU A 168 -5.41 -18.81 17.55
C LEU A 168 -6.83 -19.25 17.22
N ILE A 169 -7.79 -18.32 17.18
CA ILE A 169 -9.18 -18.62 16.80
C ILE A 169 -9.23 -19.16 15.37
N GLY A 170 -8.50 -18.57 14.44
CA GLY A 170 -8.40 -19.06 13.06
C GLY A 170 -7.86 -20.49 12.99
N VAL A 171 -6.75 -20.78 13.68
CA VAL A 171 -6.14 -22.12 13.73
C VAL A 171 -7.09 -23.14 14.36
N VAL A 172 -7.68 -22.82 15.52
CA VAL A 172 -8.63 -23.71 16.21
C VAL A 172 -9.85 -24.00 15.32
N SER A 173 -10.36 -22.99 14.61
CA SER A 173 -11.49 -23.16 13.69
C SER A 173 -11.16 -24.15 12.57
N VAL A 174 -9.96 -24.07 11.99
CA VAL A 174 -9.50 -25.00 10.94
C VAL A 174 -9.32 -26.42 11.51
N LEU A 175 -8.77 -26.56 12.71
CA LEU A 175 -8.62 -27.87 13.36
C LEU A 175 -9.97 -28.54 13.65
N LEU A 176 -10.93 -27.79 14.19
CA LEU A 176 -12.28 -28.28 14.46
C LEU A 176 -12.99 -28.67 13.16
N ALA A 177 -12.80 -27.88 12.10
CA ALA A 177 -13.29 -28.20 10.76
C ALA A 177 -12.72 -29.51 10.21
N GLY A 178 -11.41 -29.74 10.31
CA GLY A 178 -10.80 -31.01 9.88
C GLY A 178 -11.29 -32.20 10.72
N MET A 179 -11.45 -32.02 12.03
CA MET A 179 -12.02 -33.04 12.90
C MET A 179 -13.47 -33.39 12.51
N PHE A 180 -14.27 -32.37 12.18
CA PHE A 180 -15.64 -32.56 11.71
C PHE A 180 -15.67 -33.34 10.38
N VAL A 181 -14.84 -32.94 9.41
CA VAL A 181 -14.74 -33.62 8.10
C VAL A 181 -14.29 -35.08 8.24
N ALA A 182 -13.40 -35.36 9.20
CA ALA A 182 -12.90 -36.72 9.43
C ALA A 182 -13.91 -37.64 10.16
N THR A 183 -14.81 -37.08 10.96
CA THR A 183 -15.68 -37.87 11.87
C THR A 183 -17.16 -37.87 11.49
N SER A 184 -17.64 -36.85 10.75
CA SER A 184 -19.05 -36.70 10.41
C SER A 184 -19.42 -37.56 9.19
N PRO A 185 -20.30 -38.57 9.34
CA PRO A 185 -20.77 -39.36 8.21
C PRO A 185 -21.92 -38.62 7.51
N GLU A 186 -21.61 -37.88 6.46
CA GLU A 186 -22.58 -37.10 5.70
C GLU A 186 -22.87 -37.71 4.33
N LYS A 187 -24.14 -37.64 3.92
CA LYS A 187 -24.51 -38.04 2.56
C LYS A 187 -24.05 -36.97 1.57
N SER A 188 -23.57 -37.41 0.42
CA SER A 188 -23.19 -36.52 -0.67
C SER A 188 -24.40 -35.72 -1.15
N ALA A 189 -24.28 -34.40 -1.07
CA ALA A 189 -25.34 -33.45 -1.45
C ALA A 189 -25.34 -33.17 -2.95
N LEU A 190 -24.18 -33.30 -3.59
CA LEU A 190 -23.96 -33.05 -5.01
C LEU A 190 -23.84 -34.35 -5.83
N ALA A 191 -24.42 -35.45 -5.34
CA ALA A 191 -24.37 -36.73 -6.02
C ALA A 191 -24.82 -36.62 -7.49
N GLY A 192 -23.95 -37.03 -8.41
CA GLY A 192 -24.18 -36.95 -9.86
C GLY A 192 -23.67 -35.69 -10.55
N VAL A 193 -23.13 -34.71 -9.82
CA VAL A 193 -22.50 -33.51 -10.37
C VAL A 193 -20.98 -33.69 -10.42
N THR A 194 -20.47 -34.23 -11.54
CA THR A 194 -19.01 -34.25 -11.77
C THR A 194 -18.53 -32.81 -12.00
N PRO A 195 -17.45 -32.35 -11.34
CA PRO A 195 -16.40 -33.12 -10.65
C PRO A 195 -16.43 -33.08 -9.11
N VAL A 196 -17.58 -32.77 -8.48
CA VAL A 196 -17.73 -32.57 -7.02
C VAL A 196 -18.81 -33.49 -6.42
N ASP A 197 -18.97 -34.69 -6.98
CA ASP A 197 -20.07 -35.59 -6.69
C ASP A 197 -20.04 -36.18 -5.27
N THR A 198 -18.87 -36.23 -4.63
CA THR A 198 -18.75 -36.70 -3.24
C THR A 198 -19.05 -35.61 -2.21
N TRP A 199 -19.23 -34.35 -2.63
CA TRP A 199 -19.30 -33.22 -1.72
C TRP A 199 -20.56 -33.22 -0.86
N THR A 200 -20.38 -32.90 0.41
CA THR A 200 -21.44 -32.82 1.41
C THR A 200 -21.75 -31.37 1.76
N VAL A 201 -22.93 -31.11 2.32
CA VAL A 201 -23.30 -29.76 2.78
C VAL A 201 -22.34 -29.29 3.87
N GLY A 202 -21.92 -30.18 4.78
CA GLY A 202 -20.98 -29.86 5.84
C GLY A 202 -19.60 -29.51 5.30
N LEU A 203 -19.11 -30.20 4.26
CA LEU A 203 -17.85 -29.85 3.60
C LEU A 203 -17.90 -28.44 3.00
N LEU A 204 -18.99 -28.10 2.29
CA LEU A 204 -19.19 -26.76 1.73
C LEU A 204 -19.20 -25.68 2.81
N ALA A 205 -19.93 -25.92 3.90
CA ALA A 205 -20.00 -24.99 5.03
C ALA A 205 -18.63 -24.81 5.68
N VAL A 206 -17.90 -25.91 5.91
CA VAL A 206 -16.55 -25.89 6.48
C VAL A 206 -15.58 -25.13 5.59
N LEU A 207 -15.58 -25.36 4.27
CA LEU A 207 -14.72 -24.64 3.33
C LEU A 207 -14.98 -23.13 3.37
N ALA A 208 -16.24 -22.72 3.37
CA ALA A 208 -16.61 -21.31 3.46
C ALA A 208 -16.22 -20.69 4.81
N LEU A 209 -16.53 -21.36 5.92
CA LEU A 209 -16.23 -20.89 7.28
C LEU A 209 -14.73 -20.81 7.54
N CYS A 210 -13.94 -21.81 7.12
CA CYS A 210 -12.48 -21.78 7.22
C CYS A 210 -11.89 -20.65 6.37
N GLY A 211 -12.42 -20.44 5.16
CA GLY A 211 -12.07 -19.30 4.34
C GLY A 211 -12.26 -17.99 5.09
N VAL A 212 -13.49 -17.72 5.55
CA VAL A 212 -13.83 -16.50 6.31
C VAL A 212 -12.95 -16.34 7.55
N ALA A 213 -12.73 -17.41 8.31
CA ALA A 213 -11.91 -17.39 9.52
C ALA A 213 -10.45 -17.01 9.20
N VAL A 214 -9.86 -17.61 8.16
CA VAL A 214 -8.48 -17.31 7.73
C VAL A 214 -8.36 -15.90 7.19
N GLY A 215 -9.28 -15.46 6.33
CA GLY A 215 -9.28 -14.10 5.79
C GLY A 215 -9.40 -13.05 6.89
N SER A 216 -10.30 -13.30 7.85
CA SER A 216 -10.49 -12.41 9.02
C SER A 216 -9.25 -12.39 9.91
N ALA A 217 -8.67 -13.57 10.21
CA ALA A 217 -7.48 -13.69 11.04
C ALA A 217 -6.28 -12.98 10.42
N LEU A 218 -6.07 -13.12 9.11
CA LEU A 218 -5.01 -12.42 8.37
C LEU A 218 -5.18 -10.89 8.41
N SER A 219 -6.42 -10.40 8.26
CA SER A 219 -6.75 -8.98 8.35
C SER A 219 -6.48 -8.42 9.75
N ILE A 220 -7.01 -9.07 10.79
CA ILE A 220 -6.86 -8.64 12.19
C ILE A 220 -5.39 -8.69 12.62
N ALA A 221 -4.64 -9.69 12.16
CA ALA A 221 -3.21 -9.82 12.40
C ALA A 221 -2.36 -8.81 11.60
N ARG A 222 -2.96 -8.00 10.71
CA ARG A 222 -2.27 -7.08 9.79
C ARG A 222 -1.23 -7.77 8.91
N LEU A 223 -1.50 -9.03 8.56
CA LEU A 223 -0.70 -9.79 7.60
C LEU A 223 -1.12 -9.49 6.16
N VAL A 224 -2.26 -8.84 5.97
CA VAL A 224 -2.78 -8.42 4.68
C VAL A 224 -3.09 -6.92 4.78
N ASP A 225 -2.89 -6.21 3.67
CA ASP A 225 -3.17 -4.77 3.57
C ASP A 225 -4.67 -4.46 3.73
N ARG A 226 -5.02 -3.17 3.81
CA ARG A 226 -6.43 -2.75 3.82
C ARG A 226 -7.14 -3.21 2.55
N PHE A 227 -8.40 -3.58 2.69
CA PHE A 227 -9.22 -4.02 1.58
C PHE A 227 -9.63 -2.79 0.76
N ASP A 228 -9.10 -2.69 -0.47
CA ASP A 228 -9.47 -1.62 -1.40
C ASP A 228 -10.46 -2.13 -2.45
N ALA A 229 -11.76 -2.02 -2.13
CA ALA A 229 -12.85 -2.45 -2.98
C ALA A 229 -12.89 -1.75 -4.34
N THR A 230 -12.27 -0.56 -4.46
CA THR A 230 -12.33 0.19 -5.71
C THR A 230 -11.53 -0.47 -6.82
N GLY A 231 -10.55 -1.30 -6.46
CA GLY A 231 -9.76 -2.09 -7.40
C GLY A 231 -9.08 -1.26 -8.49
N ALA A 232 -9.12 0.07 -8.41
CA ALA A 232 -8.73 0.97 -9.45
C ALA A 232 -7.56 1.77 -8.91
N THR A 233 -6.39 1.55 -9.51
CA THR A 233 -5.31 2.54 -9.36
C THR A 233 -5.84 3.91 -9.79
N THR A 234 -5.20 5.00 -9.38
CA THR A 234 -5.53 6.36 -9.82
C THR A 234 -5.58 6.55 -11.35
N MET A 235 -5.14 5.56 -12.13
CA MET A 235 -5.23 5.47 -13.59
C MET A 235 -6.32 4.52 -14.12
N GLY A 236 -7.27 4.05 -13.30
CA GLY A 236 -8.38 3.21 -13.72
C GLY A 236 -8.01 1.77 -14.11
N ARG A 237 -6.79 1.31 -13.82
CA ARG A 237 -6.41 -0.11 -14.03
C ARG A 237 -6.91 -0.96 -12.88
N ILE A 238 -7.59 -2.07 -13.23
CA ILE A 238 -8.00 -3.14 -12.32
C ILE A 238 -6.74 -3.68 -11.62
N THR A 239 -6.71 -3.66 -10.30
CA THR A 239 -5.62 -4.20 -9.50
C THR A 239 -5.53 -5.71 -9.72
N PRO A 240 -4.30 -6.26 -9.77
CA PRO A 240 -4.07 -7.67 -10.10
C PRO A 240 -4.91 -8.66 -9.28
N TRP A 241 -5.18 -8.35 -8.01
CA TRP A 241 -5.94 -9.22 -7.10
C TRP A 241 -7.42 -9.38 -7.49
N VAL A 242 -8.05 -8.36 -8.08
CA VAL A 242 -9.45 -8.44 -8.53
C VAL A 242 -9.57 -9.38 -9.72
N ALA A 243 -8.64 -9.29 -10.68
CA ALA A 243 -8.58 -10.21 -11.82
C ALA A 243 -8.34 -11.66 -11.36
N LEU A 244 -7.46 -11.85 -10.38
CA LEU A 244 -7.18 -13.15 -9.78
C LEU A 244 -8.38 -13.74 -9.04
N MET A 245 -9.26 -12.89 -8.48
CA MET A 245 -10.46 -13.35 -7.81
C MET A 245 -11.43 -14.02 -8.78
N PHE A 246 -11.68 -13.41 -9.95
CA PHE A 246 -12.53 -14.02 -10.98
C PHE A 246 -11.99 -15.36 -11.45
N VAL A 247 -10.67 -15.47 -11.64
CA VAL A 247 -10.03 -16.73 -12.01
C VAL A 247 -10.13 -17.76 -10.88
N ALA A 248 -9.99 -17.35 -9.62
CA ALA A 248 -10.02 -18.26 -8.47
C ALA A 248 -11.41 -18.89 -8.25
N VAL A 249 -12.50 -18.20 -8.61
CA VAL A 249 -13.86 -18.76 -8.57
C VAL A 249 -13.99 -19.97 -9.51
N ILE A 250 -13.33 -19.91 -10.68
CA ILE A 250 -13.34 -20.99 -11.66
C ILE A 250 -12.33 -22.07 -11.26
N ASN A 251 -11.10 -21.68 -10.97
CA ASN A 251 -10.03 -22.58 -10.59
C ASN A 251 -8.97 -21.85 -9.75
N PHE A 252 -8.94 -22.17 -8.46
CA PHE A 252 -7.98 -21.62 -7.51
C PHE A 252 -6.52 -21.86 -7.90
N TRP A 253 -6.18 -23.06 -8.38
CA TRP A 253 -4.81 -23.40 -8.78
C TRP A 253 -4.36 -22.62 -10.01
N ALA A 254 -5.26 -22.39 -10.97
CA ALA A 254 -5.00 -21.52 -12.12
C ALA A 254 -4.76 -20.07 -11.68
N SER A 255 -5.52 -19.57 -10.70
CA SER A 255 -5.29 -18.24 -10.12
C SER A 255 -3.92 -18.16 -9.43
N CYS A 256 -3.52 -19.17 -8.66
CA CYS A 256 -2.21 -19.22 -8.04
C CYS A 256 -1.07 -19.23 -9.08
N PHE A 257 -1.20 -20.04 -10.13
CA PHE A 257 -0.24 -20.07 -11.23
C PHE A 257 -0.16 -18.72 -11.95
N LEU A 258 -1.31 -18.13 -12.28
CA LEU A 258 -1.39 -16.81 -12.93
C LEU A 258 -0.73 -15.74 -12.05
N PHE A 259 -0.98 -15.76 -10.74
CA PHE A 259 -0.33 -14.86 -9.79
C PHE A 259 1.19 -15.01 -9.82
N LEU A 260 1.71 -16.24 -9.81
CA LEU A 260 3.15 -16.49 -9.87
C LEU A 260 3.77 -16.00 -11.19
N VAL A 261 3.12 -16.25 -12.33
CA VAL A 261 3.57 -15.79 -13.65
C VAL A 261 3.57 -14.27 -13.71
N VAL A 262 2.46 -13.62 -13.35
CA VAL A 262 2.32 -12.16 -13.37
C VAL A 262 3.34 -11.52 -12.43
N SER A 263 3.50 -12.03 -11.22
CA SER A 263 4.45 -11.51 -10.23
C SER A 263 5.90 -11.70 -10.67
N SER A 264 6.22 -12.82 -11.33
CA SER A 264 7.56 -13.08 -11.86
C SER A 264 7.91 -12.17 -13.04
N VAL A 265 6.96 -11.95 -13.97
CA VAL A 265 7.15 -11.05 -15.11
C VAL A 265 7.27 -9.60 -14.66
N GLN A 266 6.44 -9.17 -13.71
CA GLN A 266 6.45 -7.80 -13.21
C GLN A 266 7.53 -7.55 -12.15
N ARG A 267 8.13 -8.61 -11.59
CA ARG A 267 9.04 -8.58 -10.42
C ARG A 267 8.46 -7.84 -9.22
N VAL A 268 7.13 -7.82 -9.12
CA VAL A 268 6.38 -7.22 -8.02
C VAL A 268 5.61 -8.35 -7.36
N PHE A 269 5.99 -8.69 -6.13
CA PHE A 269 5.30 -9.68 -5.32
C PHE A 269 4.50 -8.98 -4.24
N ASP A 270 3.20 -8.88 -4.47
CA ASP A 270 2.27 -8.37 -3.47
C ASP A 270 2.27 -9.35 -2.28
N SER A 271 2.79 -8.89 -1.14
CA SER A 271 2.92 -9.72 0.06
C SER A 271 1.56 -10.12 0.65
N SER A 272 0.52 -9.35 0.39
CA SER A 272 -0.84 -9.56 0.89
C SER A 272 -1.56 -10.68 0.13
N THR A 273 -1.54 -10.63 -1.21
CA THR A 273 -2.17 -11.66 -2.06
C THR A 273 -1.45 -13.00 -1.96
N SER A 274 -0.11 -13.00 -1.94
CA SER A 274 0.69 -14.21 -1.73
C SER A 274 0.40 -14.88 -0.38
N ARG A 275 0.31 -14.11 0.72
CA ARG A 275 -0.04 -14.64 2.04
C ARG A 275 -1.46 -15.20 2.08
N LEU A 276 -2.42 -14.53 1.45
CA LEU A 276 -3.79 -15.01 1.34
C LEU A 276 -3.87 -16.34 0.56
N LEU A 277 -3.25 -16.41 -0.62
CA LEU A 277 -3.18 -17.63 -1.43
C LEU A 277 -2.49 -18.78 -0.68
N ALA A 278 -1.39 -18.50 0.00
CA ALA A 278 -0.67 -19.49 0.79
C ALA A 278 -1.51 -20.01 1.97
N ALA A 279 -2.22 -19.14 2.68
CA ALA A 279 -3.06 -19.53 3.81
C ALA A 279 -4.26 -20.39 3.35
N VAL A 280 -4.91 -19.99 2.25
CA VAL A 280 -5.99 -20.79 1.64
C VAL A 280 -5.45 -22.15 1.16
N GLY A 281 -4.27 -22.17 0.52
CA GLY A 281 -3.58 -23.41 0.15
C GLY A 281 -3.30 -24.32 1.35
N GLY A 282 -2.89 -23.75 2.49
CA GLY A 282 -2.70 -24.48 3.74
C GLY A 282 -3.99 -25.08 4.30
N VAL A 283 -5.10 -24.35 4.26
CA VAL A 283 -6.43 -24.87 4.64
C VAL A 283 -6.83 -26.03 3.75
N ILE A 284 -6.67 -25.90 2.42
CA ILE A 284 -7.00 -26.97 1.48
C ILE A 284 -6.15 -28.20 1.78
N ALA A 285 -4.83 -28.04 1.92
CA ALA A 285 -3.93 -29.15 2.24
C ALA A 285 -4.35 -29.87 3.53
N PHE A 286 -4.70 -29.11 4.58
CA PHE A 286 -5.17 -29.69 5.84
C PHE A 286 -6.51 -30.44 5.68
N LEU A 287 -7.50 -29.83 5.03
CA LEU A 287 -8.81 -30.46 4.81
C LEU A 287 -8.72 -31.69 3.88
N THR A 288 -7.81 -31.70 2.91
CA THR A 288 -7.55 -32.87 2.08
C THR A 288 -6.91 -34.01 2.88
N LEU A 289 -6.05 -33.68 3.85
CA LEU A 289 -5.50 -34.66 4.77
C LEU A 289 -6.59 -35.23 5.69
N SER A 290 -7.52 -34.40 6.16
CA SER A 290 -8.70 -34.86 6.90
C SER A 290 -9.62 -35.72 6.04
N ALA A 291 -9.78 -35.39 4.75
CA ALA A 291 -10.57 -36.17 3.81
C ALA A 291 -9.94 -37.54 3.53
N LEU A 292 -8.62 -37.70 3.59
CA LEU A 292 -7.97 -39.03 3.49
C LEU A 292 -8.39 -39.98 4.63
N VAL A 293 -8.72 -39.44 5.80
CA VAL A 293 -9.24 -40.22 6.94
C VAL A 293 -10.72 -40.53 6.78
N SER A 294 -11.46 -39.63 6.11
CA SER A 294 -12.87 -39.81 5.81
C SER A 294 -13.06 -40.77 4.64
N ARG A 295 -13.72 -41.92 4.86
CA ARG A 295 -13.97 -42.90 3.78
C ARG A 295 -15.02 -42.48 2.75
N GLN A 296 -15.66 -41.31 2.94
CA GLN A 296 -16.81 -40.87 2.15
C GLN A 296 -16.49 -39.76 1.15
N LEU A 297 -15.34 -39.10 1.31
CA LEU A 297 -14.93 -37.96 0.48
C LEU A 297 -13.78 -38.38 -0.42
N ASP A 298 -13.80 -37.93 -1.67
CA ASP A 298 -12.62 -38.03 -2.53
C ASP A 298 -11.66 -36.88 -2.22
N PRO A 299 -10.44 -37.16 -1.70
CA PRO A 299 -9.45 -36.14 -1.38
C PRO A 299 -9.05 -35.30 -2.61
N LEU A 300 -9.09 -35.87 -3.82
CA LEU A 300 -8.75 -35.16 -5.05
C LEU A 300 -9.77 -34.07 -5.37
N GLN A 301 -11.06 -34.33 -5.13
CA GLN A 301 -12.11 -33.33 -5.33
C GLN A 301 -11.95 -32.16 -4.36
N VAL A 302 -11.65 -32.46 -3.09
CA VAL A 302 -11.39 -31.42 -2.07
C VAL A 302 -10.14 -30.61 -2.45
N PHE A 303 -9.08 -31.26 -2.93
CA PHE A 303 -7.84 -30.60 -3.32
C PHE A 303 -8.02 -29.68 -4.54
N LEU A 304 -8.69 -30.18 -5.58
CA LEU A 304 -8.83 -29.46 -6.85
C LEU A 304 -9.85 -28.32 -6.76
N TRP A 305 -10.96 -28.53 -6.03
CA TRP A 305 -12.10 -27.62 -6.05
C TRP A 305 -12.36 -26.89 -4.74
N GLY A 306 -11.84 -27.40 -3.61
CA GLY A 306 -12.07 -26.79 -2.29
C GLY A 306 -11.54 -25.35 -2.19
N GLY A 307 -10.48 -25.05 -2.94
CA GLY A 307 -9.91 -23.70 -3.00
C GLY A 307 -10.85 -22.65 -3.57
N ASN A 308 -11.75 -23.01 -4.49
CA ASN A 308 -12.67 -22.06 -5.10
C ASN A 308 -13.63 -21.47 -4.04
N VAL A 309 -14.13 -22.33 -3.15
CA VAL A 309 -15.04 -21.93 -2.07
C VAL A 309 -14.29 -21.22 -0.94
N SER A 310 -13.18 -21.82 -0.49
CA SER A 310 -12.38 -21.28 0.62
C SER A 310 -11.78 -19.90 0.30
N TYR A 311 -11.33 -19.70 -0.94
CA TYR A 311 -10.78 -18.41 -1.36
C TYR A 311 -11.82 -17.28 -1.34
N VAL A 312 -13.03 -17.53 -1.85
CA VAL A 312 -14.14 -16.56 -1.80
C VAL A 312 -14.48 -16.23 -0.34
N GLY A 313 -14.58 -17.25 0.51
CA GLY A 313 -14.75 -17.06 1.95
C GLY A 313 -13.65 -16.19 2.56
N ALA A 314 -12.38 -16.42 2.19
CA ALA A 314 -11.25 -15.66 2.70
C ALA A 314 -11.26 -14.19 2.26
N VAL A 315 -11.64 -13.91 1.01
CA VAL A 315 -11.82 -12.52 0.56
C VAL A 315 -12.96 -11.84 1.33
N CYS A 316 -14.09 -12.52 1.52
CA CYS A 316 -15.20 -11.99 2.32
C CYS A 316 -14.81 -11.73 3.78
N GLY A 317 -14.09 -12.66 4.42
CA GLY A 317 -13.61 -12.52 5.78
C GLY A 317 -12.63 -11.35 5.93
N TRP A 318 -11.70 -11.20 4.97
CA TRP A 318 -10.80 -10.06 4.93
C TRP A 318 -11.56 -8.73 4.83
N MET A 319 -12.51 -8.62 3.90
CA MET A 319 -13.32 -7.41 3.70
C MET A 319 -14.12 -7.03 4.96
N VAL A 320 -14.79 -7.98 5.60
CA VAL A 320 -15.58 -7.74 6.81
C VAL A 320 -14.69 -7.35 7.98
N ALA A 321 -13.59 -8.05 8.19
CA ALA A 321 -12.67 -7.76 9.30
C ALA A 321 -12.00 -6.38 9.15
N ASP A 322 -11.63 -6.00 7.92
CA ASP A 322 -11.08 -4.66 7.66
C ASP A 322 -12.12 -3.56 7.88
N ALA A 323 -13.37 -3.77 7.43
CA ALA A 323 -14.47 -2.82 7.66
C ALA A 323 -14.80 -2.62 9.14
N LEU A 324 -14.70 -3.69 9.95
CA LEU A 324 -14.88 -3.62 11.40
C LEU A 324 -13.68 -2.98 12.11
N GLY A 325 -12.45 -3.24 11.65
CA GLY A 325 -11.23 -2.65 12.21
C GLY A 325 -10.96 -1.19 11.82
N ALA A 326 -11.72 -0.66 10.85
CA ALA A 326 -11.65 0.74 10.42
C ALA A 326 -12.56 1.68 11.23
N ARG A 327 -13.43 1.14 12.09
CA ARG A 327 -14.30 1.89 13.02
C ARG A 327 -13.62 2.05 14.38
#